data_AF-A0A0B7BFF4-F1
#
_entry.id   AF-A0A0B7BFF4-F1
#
_cell.length_a   1.000
_cell.length_b   1.000
_cell.length_c   1.000
_cell.angle_alpha   90.00
_cell.angle_beta   90.00
_cell.angle_gamma   90.00
#
_symmetry.space_group_name_H-M   'P 1'
#
loop_
_entity.id
_entity.type
_entity.pdbx_description
1 polymer ?
#
loop_
_entity_poly.entity_id
_entity_poly.type
_entity_poly.pdbx_seq_one_letter_code
_entity_poly.pdbx_strand_id
1 'polypeptide(L)' 'DDAHIFCTRDQIKEEIMGCLDFLKFVYGTFNFTFNLKLSTRPEKYLGEKSVWDQAEKQLEESLNNFGHKWELNPG' A
#
# COMPACT_ATOMS: atom_id res chain seq x y z
N ASP A 1 -8.18 10.97 10.34
CA ASP A 1 -8.43 9.70 11.07
C ASP A 1 -7.16 8.89 10.97
N ASP A 2 -6.38 8.87 12.05
CA ASP A 2 -5.05 8.25 12.07
C ASP A 2 -5.10 6.91 12.80
N ALA A 3 -4.38 5.92 12.27
CA ALA A 3 -4.36 4.55 12.76
C ALA A 3 -3.02 3.88 12.47
N HIS A 4 -2.60 2.99 13.37
CA HIS A 4 -1.34 2.26 13.26
C HIS A 4 -1.62 0.77 13.38
N ILE A 5 -1.15 -0.01 12.41
CA ILE A 5 -1.26 -1.46 12.38
C ILE A 5 0.10 -2.05 12.76
N PHE A 6 0.12 -2.83 13.84
CA PHE A 6 1.29 -3.62 14.23
C PHE A 6 1.02 -5.08 13.85
N CYS A 7 1.75 -5.58 12.87
CA CYS A 7 1.60 -6.93 12.36
C CYS A 7 2.96 -7.60 12.12
N THR A 8 2.95 -8.92 11.95
CA THR A 8 4.11 -9.68 11.50
C THR A 8 4.35 -9.47 10.01
N ARG A 9 5.56 -9.79 9.52
CA ARG A 9 5.93 -9.58 8.11
C ARG A 9 5.03 -10.34 7.13
N ASP A 10 4.53 -11.50 7.53
CA ASP A 10 3.68 -12.35 6.69
C ASP A 10 2.25 -11.78 6.58
N GLN A 11 1.84 -10.91 7.49
CA GLN A 11 0.50 -10.30 7.54
C GLN A 11 0.40 -9.00 6.73
N ILE A 12 1.52 -8.38 6.35
CA ILE A 12 1.54 -7.07 5.68
C ILE A 12 0.60 -7.02 4.47
N LYS A 13 0.62 -8.06 3.62
CA LYS A 13 -0.23 -8.15 2.43
C LYS A 13 -1.72 -8.15 2.77
N GLU A 14 -2.12 -8.90 3.80
CA GLU A 14 -3.50 -8.98 4.25
C GLU A 14 -3.97 -7.64 4.83
N GLU A 15 -3.15 -7.00 5.65
CA GLU A 15 -3.45 -5.69 6.23
C GLU A 15 -3.60 -4.60 5.15
N ILE A 16 -2.72 -4.57 4.14
CA ILE A 16 -2.83 -3.63 3.01
C ILE A 16 -4.14 -3.85 2.25
N MET A 17 -4.49 -5.11 1.96
CA MET A 17 -5.76 -5.43 1.28
C MET A 17 -6.96 -4.92 2.08
N GLY A 18 -6.98 -5.13 3.39
CA GLY A 18 -8.02 -4.61 4.28
C GLY A 18 -8.14 -3.08 4.23
N CYS A 19 -7.00 -2.37 4.22
CA CYS A 19 -6.99 -0.91 4.06
C CYS A 19 -7.54 -0.46 2.71
N LEU A 20 -7.20 -1.14 1.61
CA LEU A 20 -7.68 -0.83 0.28
C LEU A 20 -9.20 -1.07 0.14
N ASP A 21 -9.71 -2.15 0.73
CA ASP A 21 -11.14 -2.44 0.79
C ASP A 21 -11.90 -1.38 1.59
N PHE A 22 -11.34 -0.95 2.72
CA PHE A 22 -11.91 0.14 3.52
C PHE A 22 -11.94 1.46 2.73
N LEU A 23 -10.83 1.81 2.06
CA LEU A 23 -10.76 2.99 1.20
C LEU A 23 -11.84 2.93 0.11
N LYS A 24 -11.99 1.79 -0.56
CA LYS A 24 -13.01 1.59 -1.59
C LYS A 24 -14.42 1.75 -1.05
N PHE A 25 -14.71 1.18 0.12
CA PHE A 25 -16.01 1.29 0.76
C PHE A 25 -16.36 2.74 1.09
N VAL A 26 -15.44 3.48 1.73
CA VAL A 26 -15.66 4.87 2.11
C VAL A 26 -15.83 5.74 0.86
N TYR A 27 -14.89 5.71 -0.08
CA TYR A 27 -14.96 6.55 -1.29
C TYR A 27 -16.17 6.21 -2.16
N GLY A 28 -16.49 4.91 -2.29
CA GLY A 28 -17.66 4.43 -3.01
C GLY A 28 -18.97 4.92 -2.41
N THR A 29 -19.07 4.99 -1.07
CA THR A 29 -20.26 5.51 -0.37
C THR A 29 -20.53 6.98 -0.71
N PHE A 30 -19.49 7.76 -1.00
CA PHE A 30 -19.61 9.17 -1.38
C PHE A 30 -19.52 9.41 -2.89
N ASN A 31 -19.56 8.36 -3.71
CA ASN A 31 -19.41 8.43 -5.17
C ASN A 31 -18.11 9.12 -5.64
N PHE A 32 -17.04 9.03 -4.84
CA PHE A 32 -15.73 9.56 -5.23
C PHE A 32 -14.91 8.54 -6.01
N THR A 33 -14.09 9.05 -6.93
CA THR A 33 -13.05 8.29 -7.62
C THR A 33 -11.70 8.56 -6.96
N PHE A 34 -10.74 7.66 -7.17
CA PHE A 34 -9.39 7.78 -6.62
C PHE A 34 -8.35 7.25 -7.62
N ASN A 35 -7.13 7.77 -7.48
CA ASN A 35 -5.95 7.30 -8.21
C ASN A 35 -4.99 6.68 -7.20
N LEU A 36 -4.46 5.49 -7.52
CA LEU A 36 -3.47 4.82 -6.69
C LEU A 36 -2.07 5.12 -7.19
N LYS A 37 -1.14 5.36 -6.26
CA LYS A 37 0.27 5.54 -6.55
C LYS A 37 1.11 4.67 -5.62
N LEU A 38 2.08 3.96 -6.19
CA LEU A 38 3.09 3.24 -5.43
C LEU A 38 4.31 4.12 -5.28
N SER A 39 4.50 4.69 -4.08
CA SER A 39 5.72 5.40 -3.72
C SER A 39 6.78 4.43 -3.23
N THR A 40 7.99 4.52 -3.80
CA THR A 40 9.11 3.64 -3.44
C THR A 40 10.11 4.35 -2.55
N ARG A 41 11.09 3.61 -2.03
CA ARG A 41 12.12 4.12 -1.12
C ARG A 41 12.82 5.36 -1.69
N PRO A 42 12.90 6.45 -0.90
CA PRO A 42 13.60 7.68 -1.28
C PRO A 42 15.14 7.53 -1.18
N GLU A 43 15.89 8.53 -1.66
CA GLU A 43 17.36 8.55 -1.54
C GLU A 43 17.84 8.50 -0.08
N LYS A 44 17.12 9.17 0.82
CA LYS A 44 17.40 9.20 2.26
C LYS A 44 16.40 8.33 3.00
N TYR A 45 16.82 7.13 3.40
CA TYR A 45 16.00 6.17 4.13
C TYR A 45 16.75 5.59 5.33
N LEU A 46 15.99 5.02 6.27
CA LEU A 46 16.51 4.27 7.40
C LEU A 46 16.13 2.79 7.28
N GLY A 47 16.91 1.92 7.91
CA GLY A 47 16.70 0.47 7.90
C GLY A 47 17.44 -0.25 6.77
N GLU A 48 17.27 -1.57 6.73
CA GLU A 48 17.97 -2.41 5.77
C GLU A 48 17.28 -2.40 4.40
N LYS A 49 18.11 -2.37 3.34
CA LYS A 49 17.62 -2.43 1.95
C LYS A 49 16.76 -3.67 1.68
N SER A 50 17.14 -4.82 2.25
CA SER A 50 16.42 -6.09 2.11
C SER A 50 14.99 -6.02 2.63
N VAL A 51 14.76 -5.31 3.74
CA VAL A 51 13.44 -5.12 4.35
C VAL A 51 12.58 -4.21 3.47
N TRP A 52 13.17 -3.14 2.95
CA TRP A 52 12.49 -2.26 1.99
C TRP A 52 12.11 -2.98 0.70
N ASP A 53 13.04 -3.75 0.12
CA ASP A 53 12.78 -4.49 -1.12
C ASP A 53 11.62 -5.51 -0.91
N GLN A 54 11.51 -6.11 0.28
CA GLN A 54 10.39 -6.97 0.64
C GLN A 54 9.06 -6.19 0.78
N ALA A 55 9.08 -5.05 1.48
CA ALA A 55 7.89 -4.24 1.70
C ALA A 55 7.33 -3.65 0.40
N GLU A 56 8.20 -3.11 -0.46
CA GLU A 56 7.81 -2.59 -1.79
C GLU A 56 7.18 -3.67 -2.65
N LYS A 57 7.77 -4.88 -2.66
CA LYS A 57 7.21 -6.02 -3.39
C LYS A 57 5.83 -6.42 -2.87
N GLN A 58 5.64 -6.47 -1.56
CA GLN A 58 4.34 -6.81 -0.96
C GLN A 58 3.28 -5.74 -1.27
N LEU A 59 3.65 -4.46 -1.28
CA LEU A 59 2.78 -3.35 -1.68
C LEU A 59 2.38 -3.46 -3.16
N GLU A 60 3.36 -3.69 -4.04
CA GLU A 60 3.12 -3.88 -5.47
C GLU A 60 2.18 -5.06 -5.73
N GLU A 61 2.43 -6.21 -5.10
CA GLU A 61 1.54 -7.38 -5.19
C GLU A 61 0.13 -7.07 -4.69
N SER A 62 -0.01 -6.33 -3.59
CA SER A 62 -1.31 -5.96 -3.02
C SER A 62 -2.10 -5.06 -3.97
N LEU A 63 -1.45 -4.06 -4.57
CA LEU A 63 -2.05 -3.19 -5.58
C LEU A 63 -2.48 -3.95 -6.84
N ASN A 64 -1.64 -4.90 -7.29
CA ASN A 64 -1.97 -5.76 -8.42
C ASN A 64 -3.19 -6.65 -8.14
N ASN A 65 -3.28 -7.22 -6.93
CA ASN A 65 -4.43 -8.06 -6.54
C ASN A 65 -5.71 -7.24 -6.33
N PHE A 66 -5.59 -5.99 -5.91
CA PHE A 66 -6.73 -5.10 -5.74
C PHE A 66 -7.44 -4.79 -7.08
N GLY A 67 -6.74 -4.95 -8.20
CA GLY A 67 -7.33 -4.89 -9.54
C GLY A 67 -7.68 -3.48 -10.03
N HIS A 68 -7.20 -2.44 -9.33
CA HIS A 68 -7.31 -1.06 -9.76
C HIS A 68 -6.00 -0.58 -10.39
N LYS A 69 -6.10 0.27 -11.43
CA LYS A 69 -4.92 0.85 -12.06
C LYS A 69 -4.16 1.71 -11.05
N TRP A 70 -2.86 1.48 -10.94
CA TRP A 70 -1.95 2.28 -10.14
C TRP A 70 -0.78 2.78 -10.98
N GLU A 71 -0.10 3.81 -10.49
CA GLU A 71 1.06 4.42 -11.13
C GLU A 71 2.27 4.36 -10.21
N LEU A 72 3.44 4.07 -10.76
CA LEU A 72 4.68 4.15 -10.01
C LEU A 72 5.03 5.63 -9.75
N ASN A 73 5.41 5.94 -8.53
CA ASN A 73 5.87 7.26 -8.11
C ASN A 73 7.25 7.11 -7.43
N PRO A 74 8.34 7.09 -8.22
CA PRO A 74 9.66 6.79 -7.68
C PRO A 74 10.15 7.84 -6.66
N GLY A 75 10.71 7.35 -5.55
CA GLY A 75 11.30 8.17 -4.48
C GLY A 75 10.29 8.74 -3.47
#